data_AF-A0A8J7CNA6-F1
#
_entry.id   AF-A0A8J7CNA6-F1
#
_cell.length_a   1.000
_cell.length_b   1.000
_cell.length_c   1.000
_cell.angle_alpha   90.00
_cell.angle_beta   90.00
_cell.angle_gamma   90.00
#
_symmetry.space_group_name_H-M   'P 1'
#
loop_
_entity.id
_entity.type
_entity.pdbx_description
1 polymer ?
#
loop_
_entity_poly.entity_id
_entity_poly.type
_entity_poly.pdbx_seq_one_letter_code
_entity_poly.pdbx_strand_id
1 'polypeptide(L)'
;MSLRESIDDMRGVAKRLEAATFAPDMNALKIFVDKLGTFGKPVEVNPEDLKILAAKFLRGERNFSRRELKNLPYIIYDDAINFDGAKEILRLMDFTSASHLRRVVSVYLTNYDDSNKTELLRRSLNVLRGVDNVRLRKIFSAREEIFGDNRFANMTRLFARTMSVNGGAFGELGLGDYFKTAKFIQAALTNFFRADVPLEVQFKIPDELDAEYDTYRNIFAAVADSLILTVARAGVGKRKCLTIFYNRLGDPRFGNGRFAWNEVSARAREIFQRWLAEDDLRIFFEIIRGSAVRRGKLPVALKTSALTARCSANWTRTKAASFSKSAALFSPNGATTAR
;
A
#
# COMPACT_ATOMS: atom_id res chain seq x y z
N MET A 1 2.56 23.40 -30.82
CA MET A 1 2.96 22.19 -31.56
C MET A 1 3.05 21.03 -30.57
N SER A 2 2.05 20.15 -30.55
CA SER A 2 2.03 19.00 -29.63
C SER A 2 3.03 17.95 -30.08
N LEU A 3 3.52 17.11 -29.16
CA LEU A 3 4.46 16.03 -29.50
C LEU A 3 3.88 15.07 -30.55
N ARG A 4 2.55 14.95 -30.62
CA ARG A 4 1.84 14.22 -31.69
C ARG A 4 1.97 14.91 -33.04
N GLU A 5 1.79 16.22 -33.09
CA GLU A 5 1.95 17.01 -34.32
C GLU A 5 3.39 16.93 -34.85
N SER A 6 4.40 16.96 -33.96
CA SER A 6 5.80 16.77 -34.36
C SER A 6 6.11 15.35 -34.86
N ILE A 7 5.41 14.33 -34.35
CA ILE A 7 5.54 12.94 -34.82
C ILE A 7 4.90 12.76 -36.21
N ASP A 8 3.76 13.40 -36.45
CA ASP A 8 3.09 13.36 -37.75
C ASP A 8 3.85 14.16 -38.82
N ASP A 9 4.49 15.28 -38.44
CA ASP A 9 5.44 16.00 -39.32
C ASP A 9 6.66 15.14 -39.65
N MET A 10 7.23 14.44 -38.67
CA MET A 10 8.34 13.49 -38.91
C MET A 10 7.93 12.33 -39.81
N ARG A 11 6.67 11.86 -39.76
CA ARG A 11 6.11 10.89 -40.71
C ARG A 11 6.06 11.44 -42.13
N GLY A 12 5.67 12.70 -42.30
CA GLY A 12 5.66 13.39 -43.58
C GLY A 12 7.05 13.52 -44.19
N VAL A 13 8.04 13.82 -43.36
CA VAL A 13 9.46 13.93 -43.76
C VAL A 13 10.05 12.54 -44.08
N ALA A 14 9.77 11.52 -43.28
CA ALA A 14 10.25 10.16 -43.52
C ALA A 14 9.65 9.53 -44.79
N LYS A 15 8.38 9.80 -45.10
CA LYS A 15 7.74 9.39 -46.37
C LYS A 15 8.36 10.06 -47.60
N ARG A 16 8.82 11.31 -47.48
CA ARG A 16 9.46 12.05 -48.58
C ARG A 16 10.89 11.62 -48.85
N LEU A 17 11.52 10.88 -47.93
CA LEU A 17 12.94 10.54 -48.01
C LEU A 17 13.27 9.15 -48.58
N GLU A 18 12.27 8.34 -48.98
CA GLU A 18 12.48 6.97 -49.53
C GLU A 18 13.59 6.15 -48.82
N ALA A 19 13.79 6.38 -47.52
CA ALA A 19 14.86 5.77 -46.77
C ALA A 19 14.34 4.47 -46.14
N ALA A 20 14.39 3.41 -46.94
CA ALA A 20 14.35 2.05 -46.47
C ALA A 20 15.56 1.77 -45.56
N THR A 21 15.55 2.24 -44.30
CA THR A 21 16.38 1.73 -43.18
C THR A 21 16.13 2.42 -41.83
N PHE A 22 15.02 3.12 -41.62
CA PHE A 22 14.66 3.59 -40.28
C PHE A 22 13.18 3.30 -39.98
N ALA A 23 12.89 2.04 -39.68
CA ALA A 23 11.70 1.66 -38.93
C ALA A 23 12.12 1.59 -37.45
N PRO A 24 12.12 2.70 -36.70
CA PRO A 24 12.43 2.63 -35.29
C PRO A 24 11.35 1.74 -34.65
N ASP A 25 11.79 0.70 -33.92
CA ASP A 25 10.89 -0.21 -33.22
C ASP A 25 9.94 0.63 -32.36
N MET A 26 8.68 0.69 -32.78
CA MET A 26 7.66 1.52 -32.14
C MET A 26 7.40 1.07 -30.70
N ASN A 27 7.68 -0.19 -30.36
CA ASN A 27 7.68 -0.65 -28.96
C ASN A 27 8.91 -0.14 -28.21
N ALA A 28 10.10 -0.16 -28.79
CA ALA A 28 11.28 0.46 -28.18
C ALA A 28 11.13 1.97 -28.00
N LEU A 29 10.50 2.66 -28.96
CA LEU A 29 10.16 4.08 -28.89
C LEU A 29 9.09 4.37 -27.83
N LYS A 30 8.06 3.52 -27.72
CA LYS A 30 7.05 3.61 -26.66
C LYS A 30 7.66 3.33 -25.28
N ILE A 31 8.48 2.29 -25.15
CA ILE A 31 9.25 1.98 -23.93
C ILE A 31 10.23 3.12 -23.61
N PHE A 32 10.85 3.76 -24.61
CA PHE A 32 11.73 4.89 -24.44
C PHE A 32 10.96 6.14 -23.98
N VAL A 33 9.80 6.44 -24.58
CA VAL A 33 8.90 7.52 -24.17
C VAL A 33 8.33 7.27 -22.77
N ASP A 34 7.97 6.03 -22.43
CA ASP A 34 7.52 5.62 -21.10
C ASP A 34 8.66 5.74 -20.06
N LYS A 35 9.91 5.40 -20.46
CA LYS A 35 11.14 5.61 -19.66
C LYS A 35 11.54 7.08 -19.52
N LEU A 36 11.17 7.93 -20.47
CA LEU A 36 11.41 9.37 -20.40
C LEU A 36 10.45 10.08 -19.44
N GLY A 37 9.28 9.49 -19.17
CA GLY A 37 8.24 10.03 -18.29
C GLY A 37 8.16 9.42 -16.88
N THR A 38 8.98 8.42 -16.55
CA THR A 38 8.92 7.72 -15.26
C THR A 38 9.96 8.21 -14.26
N PHE A 39 9.48 8.70 -13.13
CA PHE A 39 10.24 8.96 -11.93
C PHE A 39 10.51 7.63 -11.21
N GLY A 40 11.69 7.02 -11.39
CA GLY A 40 11.83 5.65 -10.89
C GLY A 40 13.19 4.98 -10.90
N LYS A 41 14.28 5.65 -11.30
CA LYS A 41 15.61 5.06 -11.05
C LYS A 41 16.09 5.46 -9.64
N PRO A 42 16.58 4.50 -8.82
CA PRO A 42 17.27 4.82 -7.59
C PRO A 42 18.37 5.83 -7.90
N VAL A 43 18.48 6.85 -7.07
CA VAL A 43 19.71 7.63 -7.03
C VAL A 43 20.59 6.92 -6.02
N GLU A 44 21.53 6.12 -6.53
CA GLU A 44 22.49 5.43 -5.68
C GLU A 44 23.37 6.47 -4.98
N VAL A 45 23.30 6.49 -3.66
CA VAL A 45 24.18 7.28 -2.82
C VAL A 45 24.82 6.32 -1.83
N ASN A 46 26.14 6.37 -1.75
CA ASN A 46 26.90 5.56 -0.81
C ASN A 46 26.47 5.94 0.62
N PRO A 47 26.03 4.98 1.46
CA PRO A 47 25.66 5.26 2.85
C PRO A 47 26.79 5.92 3.66
N GLU A 48 28.05 5.61 3.36
CA GLU A 48 29.18 6.21 4.07
C GLU A 48 29.37 7.69 3.69
N ASP A 49 29.13 8.04 2.42
CA ASP A 49 29.10 9.45 1.97
C ASP A 49 28.00 10.23 2.72
N LEU A 50 26.86 9.60 3.02
CA LEU A 50 25.77 10.24 3.76
C LEU A 50 26.13 10.50 5.22
N LYS A 51 26.81 9.57 5.89
CA LYS A 51 27.30 9.77 7.27
C LYS A 51 28.30 10.93 7.35
N ILE A 52 29.24 10.96 6.41
CA ILE A 52 30.23 12.06 6.31
C ILE A 52 29.51 13.39 6.09
N LEU A 53 28.51 13.41 5.19
CA LEU A 53 27.72 14.60 4.90
C LEU A 53 26.91 15.08 6.11
N ALA A 54 26.29 14.17 6.86
CA ALA A 54 25.56 14.48 8.09
C ALA A 54 26.49 15.06 9.16
N ALA A 55 27.64 14.42 9.40
CA ALA A 55 28.65 14.91 10.35
C ALA A 55 29.19 16.30 9.95
N LYS A 56 29.44 16.51 8.66
CA LYS A 56 29.86 17.81 8.12
C LYS A 56 28.81 18.89 8.37
N PHE A 57 27.54 18.60 8.09
CA PHE A 57 26.43 19.52 8.34
C PHE A 57 26.31 19.86 9.84
N LEU A 58 26.40 18.86 10.71
CA LEU A 58 26.29 19.02 12.17
C LEU A 58 27.44 19.82 12.78
N ARG A 59 28.64 19.77 12.19
CA ARG A 59 29.78 20.61 12.61
C ARG A 59 29.63 22.09 12.21
N GLY A 60 28.55 22.47 11.52
CA GLY A 60 28.36 23.84 11.06
C GLY A 60 29.11 24.17 9.76
N GLU A 61 29.76 23.18 9.14
CA GLU A 61 30.41 23.39 7.84
C GLU A 61 29.34 23.64 6.76
N ARG A 62 29.53 24.66 5.92
CA ARG A 62 28.59 25.05 4.86
C ARG A 62 29.22 25.10 3.46
N ASN A 63 30.51 24.80 3.36
CA ASN A 63 31.27 24.66 2.12
C ASN A 63 30.98 23.29 1.45
N PHE A 64 29.72 23.08 1.07
CA PHE A 64 29.30 21.89 0.36
C PHE A 64 29.66 21.98 -1.13
N SER A 65 30.27 20.93 -1.65
CA SER A 65 30.42 20.72 -3.08
C SER A 65 29.05 20.57 -3.75
N ARG A 66 29.02 20.76 -5.08
CA ARG A 66 27.78 20.56 -5.88
C ARG A 66 27.18 19.16 -5.73
N ARG A 67 28.00 18.13 -5.45
CA ARG A 67 27.54 16.76 -5.22
C ARG A 67 26.93 16.60 -3.83
N GLU A 68 27.56 17.17 -2.81
CA GLU A 68 27.06 17.16 -1.43
C GLU A 68 25.73 17.91 -1.33
N LEU A 69 25.62 19.10 -1.92
CA LEU A 69 24.37 19.87 -1.97
C LEU A 69 23.21 19.04 -2.53
N LYS A 70 23.43 18.31 -3.63
CA LYS A 70 22.40 17.42 -4.18
C LYS A 70 22.00 16.32 -3.20
N ASN A 71 22.93 15.80 -2.41
CA ASN A 71 22.71 14.69 -1.49
C ASN A 71 22.10 15.11 -0.13
N LEU A 72 22.11 16.41 0.22
CA LEU A 72 21.62 16.89 1.52
C LEU A 72 20.19 16.42 1.90
N PRO A 73 19.23 16.25 0.96
CA PRO A 73 17.91 15.75 1.36
C PRO A 73 17.97 14.38 2.06
N TYR A 74 18.93 13.52 1.70
CA TYR A 74 19.03 12.16 2.25
C TYR A 74 19.41 12.10 3.73
N ILE A 75 20.03 13.15 4.27
CA ILE A 75 20.41 13.21 5.69
C ILE A 75 19.30 13.79 6.58
N ILE A 76 18.18 14.27 6.01
CA ILE A 76 17.08 14.87 6.80
C ILE A 76 16.55 13.91 7.88
N TYR A 77 16.45 12.63 7.54
CA TYR A 77 15.93 11.59 8.43
C TYR A 77 16.99 10.97 9.35
N ASP A 78 18.23 11.46 9.32
CA ASP A 78 19.22 11.11 10.34
C ASP A 78 18.73 11.61 11.71
N ASP A 79 18.86 10.76 12.73
CA ASP A 79 18.37 11.02 14.10
C ASP A 79 19.05 12.24 14.73
N ALA A 80 20.29 12.54 14.35
CA ALA A 80 21.03 13.69 14.84
C ALA A 80 20.56 15.01 14.20
N ILE A 81 19.89 14.97 13.04
CA ILE A 81 19.32 16.16 12.41
C ILE A 81 17.98 16.49 13.07
N ASN A 82 17.89 17.63 13.75
CA ASN A 82 16.62 18.08 14.32
C ASN A 82 15.74 18.79 13.27
N PHE A 83 14.56 19.26 13.69
CA PHE A 83 13.60 19.93 12.80
C PHE A 83 14.16 21.22 12.16
N ASP A 84 14.92 22.02 12.90
CA ASP A 84 15.49 23.26 12.35
C ASP A 84 16.66 22.97 11.41
N GLY A 85 17.46 21.93 11.67
CA GLY A 85 18.44 21.41 10.73
C GLY A 85 17.80 20.95 9.42
N ALA A 86 16.63 20.29 9.49
CA ALA A 86 15.87 19.92 8.30
C ALA A 86 15.39 21.16 7.50
N LYS A 87 14.91 22.22 8.17
CA LYS A 87 14.56 23.49 7.49
C LYS A 87 15.78 24.12 6.82
N GLU A 88 16.91 24.13 7.50
CA GLU A 88 18.15 24.69 6.94
C GLU A 88 18.60 23.91 5.71
N ILE A 89 18.58 22.57 5.77
CA ILE A 89 18.86 21.72 4.60
C ILE A 89 17.98 22.11 3.41
N LEU A 90 16.68 22.30 3.62
CA LEU A 90 15.77 22.69 2.54
C LEU A 90 16.03 24.10 2.01
N ARG A 91 16.46 25.04 2.85
CA ARG A 91 16.87 26.39 2.39
C ARG A 91 18.11 26.36 1.50
N LEU A 92 18.99 25.38 1.69
CA LEU A 92 20.16 25.17 0.83
C LEU A 92 19.81 24.51 -0.51
N MET A 93 18.58 24.02 -0.69
CA MET A 93 18.15 23.35 -1.92
C MET A 93 17.64 24.33 -2.96
N ASP A 94 18.09 24.12 -4.19
CA ASP A 94 17.52 24.77 -5.36
C ASP A 94 16.30 23.98 -5.88
N PHE A 95 15.10 24.43 -5.52
CA PHE A 95 13.84 23.84 -5.99
C PHE A 95 13.54 24.12 -7.46
N THR A 96 14.31 24.97 -8.16
CA THR A 96 14.22 25.09 -9.62
C THR A 96 14.97 23.96 -10.32
N SER A 97 15.95 23.35 -9.64
CA SER A 97 16.72 22.22 -10.15
C SER A 97 15.93 20.93 -10.08
N ALA A 98 15.65 20.34 -11.24
CA ALA A 98 15.04 19.01 -11.34
C ALA A 98 15.84 17.93 -10.61
N SER A 99 17.17 18.09 -10.49
CA SER A 99 18.02 17.14 -9.78
C SER A 99 17.78 17.16 -8.27
N HIS A 100 17.67 18.36 -7.69
CA HIS A 100 17.37 18.53 -6.26
C HIS A 100 15.94 18.09 -5.96
N LEU A 101 14.96 18.59 -6.74
CA LEU A 101 13.56 18.19 -6.61
C LEU A 101 13.38 16.69 -6.62
N ARG A 102 14.01 15.99 -7.57
CA ARG A 102 13.93 14.55 -7.66
C ARG A 102 14.39 13.84 -6.39
N ARG A 103 15.45 14.34 -5.76
CA ARG A 103 16.00 13.74 -4.54
C ARG A 103 15.13 14.05 -3.33
N VAL A 104 14.61 15.27 -3.22
CA VAL A 104 13.66 15.65 -2.16
C VAL A 104 12.39 14.78 -2.22
N VAL A 105 11.81 14.62 -3.42
CA VAL A 105 10.64 13.74 -3.62
C VAL A 105 10.97 12.28 -3.29
N SER A 106 12.13 11.79 -3.75
CA SER A 106 12.56 10.42 -3.47
C SER A 106 12.69 10.18 -1.97
N VAL A 107 13.35 11.09 -1.25
CA VAL A 107 13.52 11.03 0.20
C VAL A 107 12.16 11.06 0.92
N TYR A 108 11.25 11.97 0.53
CA TYR A 108 9.90 12.02 1.09
C TYR A 108 9.16 10.69 0.94
N LEU A 109 9.16 10.10 -0.25
CA LEU A 109 8.44 8.84 -0.51
C LEU A 109 9.05 7.66 0.25
N THR A 110 10.38 7.55 0.22
CA THR A 110 11.11 6.39 0.78
C THR A 110 11.23 6.41 2.30
N ASN A 111 11.34 7.59 2.91
CA ASN A 111 11.50 7.74 4.36
C ASN A 111 10.24 8.22 5.06
N TYR A 112 9.10 8.25 4.37
CA TYR A 112 7.83 8.69 4.93
C TYR A 112 7.55 8.11 6.32
N ASP A 113 7.19 9.00 7.24
CA ASP A 113 6.73 8.72 8.60
C ASP A 113 5.76 9.83 9.06
N ASP A 114 5.23 9.72 10.27
CA ASP A 114 4.32 10.74 10.84
C ASP A 114 5.08 11.88 11.56
N SER A 115 6.37 12.09 11.24
CA SER A 115 7.19 13.13 11.87
C SER A 115 6.96 14.53 11.28
N ASN A 116 7.32 15.54 12.06
CA ASN A 116 7.35 16.93 11.60
C ASN A 116 8.29 17.14 10.40
N LYS A 117 9.34 16.32 10.24
CA LYS A 117 10.25 16.39 9.09
C LYS A 117 9.55 15.97 7.80
N THR A 118 8.76 14.90 7.84
CA THR A 118 7.93 14.47 6.71
C THR A 118 6.91 15.56 6.33
N GLU A 119 6.27 16.17 7.33
CA GLU A 119 5.30 17.24 7.10
C GLU A 119 5.94 18.50 6.49
N LEU A 120 7.17 18.85 6.92
CA LEU A 120 7.95 19.93 6.33
C LEU A 120 8.26 19.69 4.85
N LEU A 121 8.72 18.48 4.51
CA LEU A 121 8.97 18.08 3.12
C LEU A 121 7.69 18.14 2.29
N ARG A 122 6.60 17.57 2.82
CA ARG A 122 5.29 17.55 2.18
C ARG A 122 4.82 18.96 1.82
N ARG A 123 4.80 19.88 2.79
CA ARG A 123 4.37 21.28 2.57
C ARG A 123 5.24 21.97 1.54
N SER A 124 6.56 21.80 1.64
CA SER A 124 7.52 22.39 0.71
C SER A 124 7.30 21.92 -0.72
N LEU A 125 6.97 20.64 -0.92
CA LEU A 125 6.68 20.07 -2.24
C LEU A 125 5.28 20.47 -2.74
N ASN A 126 4.29 20.57 -1.85
CA ASN A 126 2.90 20.88 -2.23
C ASN A 126 2.73 22.31 -2.78
N VAL A 127 3.50 23.27 -2.27
CA VAL A 127 3.42 24.68 -2.71
C VAL A 127 4.06 24.92 -4.08
N LEU A 128 4.85 23.97 -4.60
CA LEU A 128 5.48 24.13 -5.90
C LEU A 128 4.42 24.07 -7.00
N ARG A 129 4.45 25.08 -7.87
CA ARG A 129 3.58 25.22 -9.03
C ARG A 129 4.42 25.31 -10.29
N GLY A 130 3.90 24.81 -11.41
CA GLY A 130 4.53 24.99 -12.72
C GLY A 130 5.89 24.30 -12.89
N VAL A 131 6.11 23.14 -12.26
CA VAL A 131 7.34 22.34 -12.46
C VAL A 131 7.39 21.83 -13.91
N ASP A 132 8.06 22.56 -14.79
CA ASP A 132 8.20 22.20 -16.20
C ASP A 132 9.42 21.31 -16.44
N ASN A 133 9.41 20.14 -15.78
CA ASN A 133 10.36 19.08 -16.08
C ASN A 133 9.60 17.84 -16.51
N VAL A 134 9.89 17.34 -17.71
CA VAL A 134 9.20 16.16 -18.30
C VAL A 134 9.19 14.96 -17.35
N ARG A 135 10.26 14.73 -16.59
CA ARG A 135 10.38 13.59 -15.66
C ARG A 135 9.64 13.78 -14.34
N LEU A 136 9.29 15.02 -13.99
CA LEU A 136 8.59 15.37 -12.75
C LEU A 136 7.14 15.85 -13.03
N ARG A 137 6.78 16.03 -14.30
CA ARG A 137 5.47 16.57 -14.68
C ARG A 137 4.33 15.73 -14.13
N LYS A 138 4.40 14.39 -14.26
CA LYS A 138 3.36 13.49 -13.75
C LYS A 138 3.23 13.56 -12.23
N ILE A 139 4.34 13.48 -11.51
CA ILE A 139 4.32 13.47 -10.03
C ILE A 139 3.77 14.78 -9.46
N PHE A 140 4.09 15.92 -10.07
CA PHE A 140 3.54 17.22 -9.67
C PHE A 140 2.15 17.51 -10.23
N SER A 141 1.71 16.79 -11.28
CA SER A 141 0.30 16.81 -11.70
C SER A 141 -0.56 16.05 -10.70
N ALA A 142 -0.04 14.98 -10.09
CA ALA A 142 -0.68 14.21 -9.02
C ALA A 142 -0.27 14.67 -7.62
N ARG A 143 0.01 15.98 -7.45
CA ARG A 143 0.49 16.52 -6.17
C ARG A 143 -0.53 16.38 -5.05
N GLU A 144 -1.83 16.42 -5.35
CA GLU A 144 -2.88 16.37 -4.33
C GLU A 144 -2.98 14.96 -3.75
N GLU A 145 -2.67 13.95 -4.54
CA GLU A 145 -2.54 12.55 -4.16
C GLU A 145 -1.30 12.31 -3.30
N ILE A 146 -0.16 12.95 -3.60
CA ILE A 146 1.12 12.62 -2.94
C ILE A 146 1.45 13.59 -1.79
N PHE A 147 1.26 14.89 -2.00
CA PHE A 147 1.67 15.97 -1.10
C PHE A 147 0.49 16.77 -0.53
N GLY A 148 -0.74 16.55 -0.99
CA GLY A 148 -1.92 17.26 -0.50
C GLY A 148 -2.22 16.99 0.99
N ASP A 149 -3.03 17.86 1.60
CA ASP A 149 -3.47 17.66 2.99
C ASP A 149 -4.34 16.40 3.10
N ASN A 150 -5.17 16.13 2.09
CA ASN A 150 -6.03 14.95 1.97
C ASN A 150 -5.38 13.80 1.18
N ARG A 151 -4.05 13.74 1.10
CA ARG A 151 -3.28 12.78 0.28
C ARG A 151 -3.75 11.33 0.38
N PHE A 152 -3.99 10.81 1.59
CA PHE A 152 -4.42 9.41 1.75
C PHE A 152 -5.86 9.15 1.29
N ALA A 153 -6.76 10.12 1.45
CA ALA A 153 -8.10 10.04 0.88
C ALA A 153 -8.04 10.09 -0.66
N ASN A 154 -7.18 10.95 -1.21
CA ASN A 154 -6.97 11.06 -2.65
C ASN A 154 -6.32 9.79 -3.23
N MET A 155 -5.29 9.24 -2.57
CA MET A 155 -4.69 7.94 -2.91
C MET A 155 -5.70 6.80 -2.82
N THR A 156 -6.57 6.81 -1.81
CA THR A 156 -7.65 5.81 -1.69
C THR A 156 -8.57 5.86 -2.89
N ARG A 157 -8.99 7.07 -3.32
CA ARG A 157 -9.80 7.24 -4.54
C ARG A 157 -9.04 6.81 -5.79
N LEU A 158 -7.75 7.10 -5.88
CA LEU A 158 -6.89 6.69 -6.98
C LEU A 158 -6.85 5.15 -7.08
N PHE A 159 -6.51 4.46 -5.99
CA PHE A 159 -6.49 3.00 -5.94
C PHE A 159 -7.86 2.39 -6.23
N ALA A 160 -8.94 2.98 -5.72
CA ALA A 160 -10.30 2.52 -5.99
C ALA A 160 -10.69 2.68 -7.48
N ARG A 161 -10.30 3.80 -8.09
CA ARG A 161 -10.56 4.09 -9.51
C ARG A 161 -9.76 3.17 -10.42
N THR A 162 -8.47 2.99 -10.17
CA THR A 162 -7.59 2.20 -11.01
C THR A 162 -7.75 0.70 -10.78
N MET A 163 -8.23 0.31 -9.59
CA MET A 163 -8.30 -1.07 -9.12
C MET A 163 -6.94 -1.80 -9.23
N SER A 164 -5.84 -1.04 -9.25
CA SER A 164 -4.48 -1.54 -9.44
C SER A 164 -3.45 -0.55 -8.89
N VAL A 165 -2.37 -1.09 -8.32
CA VAL A 165 -1.26 -0.34 -7.74
C VAL A 165 -0.21 -0.03 -8.79
N ASN A 166 0.45 -1.05 -9.34
CA ASN A 166 1.63 -0.95 -10.19
C ASN A 166 1.29 -0.50 -11.61
N GLY A 167 0.33 -1.18 -12.26
CA GLY A 167 -0.07 -0.84 -13.63
C GLY A 167 -0.96 0.41 -13.69
N GLY A 168 -1.79 0.60 -12.66
CA GLY A 168 -2.77 1.69 -12.58
C GLY A 168 -2.23 2.93 -11.88
N ALA A 169 -2.27 2.93 -10.54
CA ALA A 169 -1.97 4.12 -9.75
C ALA A 169 -0.55 4.66 -9.99
N PHE A 170 0.46 3.79 -10.03
CA PHE A 170 1.85 4.19 -10.31
C PHE A 170 2.01 4.82 -11.70
N GLY A 171 1.30 4.31 -12.70
CA GLY A 171 1.29 4.87 -14.06
C GLY A 171 0.74 6.30 -14.11
N GLU A 172 -0.33 6.56 -13.35
CA GLU A 172 -0.93 7.90 -13.20
C GLU A 172 -0.03 8.86 -12.40
N LEU A 173 0.59 8.38 -11.32
CA LEU A 173 1.54 9.17 -10.52
C LEU A 173 2.89 9.40 -11.23
N GLY A 174 3.18 8.60 -12.28
CA GLY A 174 4.47 8.59 -12.96
C GLY A 174 5.59 7.97 -12.13
N LEU A 175 5.26 7.09 -11.19
CA LEU A 175 6.21 6.35 -10.37
C LEU A 175 6.70 5.11 -11.10
N GLY A 176 8.00 4.82 -11.00
CA GLY A 176 8.57 3.54 -11.44
C GLY A 176 8.67 2.52 -10.32
N ASP A 177 9.07 1.30 -10.68
CA ASP A 177 9.10 0.12 -9.79
C ASP A 177 9.91 0.31 -8.50
N TYR A 178 10.93 1.19 -8.52
CA TYR A 178 11.72 1.53 -7.34
C TYR A 178 10.87 1.99 -6.16
N PHE A 179 9.72 2.64 -6.41
CA PHE A 179 8.87 3.17 -5.35
C PHE A 179 7.82 2.17 -4.83
N LYS A 180 7.78 0.92 -5.34
CA LYS A 180 6.84 -0.10 -4.85
C LYS A 180 7.01 -0.37 -3.36
N THR A 181 8.25 -0.34 -2.88
CA THR A 181 8.61 -0.54 -1.47
C THR A 181 8.68 0.75 -0.67
N ALA A 182 8.34 1.91 -1.27
CA ALA A 182 8.42 3.19 -0.59
C ALA A 182 7.43 3.26 0.59
N LYS A 183 7.90 3.77 1.74
CA LYS A 183 7.09 3.86 2.96
C LYS A 183 5.79 4.64 2.75
N PHE A 184 5.80 5.70 1.93
CA PHE A 184 4.58 6.44 1.59
C PHE A 184 3.54 5.55 0.90
N ILE A 185 3.97 4.73 -0.06
CA ILE A 185 3.06 3.83 -0.80
C ILE A 185 2.51 2.76 0.14
N GLN A 186 3.35 2.19 1.00
CA GLN A 186 2.90 1.24 2.03
C GLN A 186 1.85 1.88 2.96
N ALA A 187 2.11 3.09 3.45
CA ALA A 187 1.15 3.85 4.27
C ALA A 187 -0.16 4.14 3.50
N ALA A 188 -0.08 4.51 2.23
CA ALA A 188 -1.25 4.77 1.39
C ALA A 188 -2.09 3.51 1.18
N LEU A 189 -1.45 2.35 0.93
CA LEU A 189 -2.13 1.07 0.82
C LEU A 189 -2.80 0.67 2.13
N THR A 190 -2.11 0.82 3.26
CA THR A 190 -2.71 0.56 4.58
C THR A 190 -3.94 1.44 4.82
N ASN A 191 -3.89 2.72 4.47
CA ASN A 191 -5.03 3.63 4.58
C ASN A 191 -6.19 3.22 3.66
N PHE A 192 -5.91 2.80 2.42
CA PHE A 192 -6.92 2.33 1.48
C PHE A 192 -7.75 1.15 2.04
N PHE A 193 -7.09 0.16 2.64
CA PHE A 193 -7.81 -1.00 3.19
C PHE A 193 -8.58 -0.68 4.47
N ARG A 194 -8.19 0.37 5.21
CA ARG A 194 -8.91 0.88 6.38
C ARG A 194 -10.07 1.80 6.03
N ALA A 195 -10.06 2.37 4.82
CA ALA A 195 -11.11 3.27 4.36
C ALA A 195 -12.40 2.51 4.05
N ASP A 196 -13.51 3.23 4.10
CA ASP A 196 -14.84 2.72 3.74
C ASP A 196 -14.97 2.65 2.21
N VAL A 197 -14.38 1.60 1.62
CA VAL A 197 -14.37 1.33 0.19
C VAL A 197 -15.15 0.02 -0.05
N PRO A 198 -15.97 -0.08 -1.12
CA PRO A 198 -16.69 -1.32 -1.43
C PRO A 198 -15.76 -2.54 -1.47
N LEU A 199 -16.21 -3.63 -0.87
CA LEU A 199 -15.40 -4.84 -0.70
C LEU A 199 -14.96 -5.44 -2.04
N GLU A 200 -15.78 -5.30 -3.08
CA GLU A 200 -15.47 -5.72 -4.45
C GLU A 200 -14.22 -5.00 -4.99
N VAL A 201 -14.09 -3.71 -4.70
CA VAL A 201 -12.93 -2.89 -5.08
C VAL A 201 -11.73 -3.25 -4.22
N GLN A 202 -11.92 -3.39 -2.91
CA GLN A 202 -10.85 -3.79 -2.01
C GLN A 202 -10.26 -5.16 -2.39
N PHE A 203 -11.05 -6.09 -2.94
CA PHE A 203 -10.55 -7.40 -3.34
C PHE A 203 -9.78 -7.45 -4.66
N LYS A 204 -9.74 -6.38 -5.45
CA LYS A 204 -8.93 -6.35 -6.69
C LYS A 204 -7.44 -6.18 -6.41
N ILE A 205 -7.11 -5.39 -5.39
CA ILE A 205 -5.73 -5.06 -5.06
C ILE A 205 -4.95 -6.23 -4.43
N PRO A 206 -5.50 -7.03 -3.50
CA PRO A 206 -4.80 -8.15 -2.87
C PRO A 206 -4.25 -9.17 -3.87
N ASP A 207 -4.93 -9.41 -4.99
CA ASP A 207 -4.44 -10.35 -6.01
C ASP A 207 -3.12 -9.84 -6.64
N GLU A 208 -3.03 -8.53 -6.88
CA GLU A 208 -1.80 -7.88 -7.37
C GLU A 208 -0.69 -7.89 -6.30
N LEU A 209 -1.04 -7.60 -5.04
CA LEU A 209 -0.08 -7.66 -3.93
C LEU A 209 0.44 -9.09 -3.71
N ASP A 210 -0.40 -10.11 -3.91
CA ASP A 210 -0.04 -11.52 -3.76
C ASP A 210 0.91 -11.99 -4.86
N ALA A 211 0.72 -11.51 -6.10
CA ALA A 211 1.61 -11.78 -7.22
C ALA A 211 3.03 -11.22 -6.99
N GLU A 212 3.13 -10.08 -6.28
CA GLU A 212 4.41 -9.45 -5.92
C GLU A 212 4.67 -9.49 -4.40
N TYR A 213 4.40 -10.64 -3.78
CA TYR A 213 4.43 -10.79 -2.32
C TYR A 213 5.74 -10.31 -1.67
N ASP A 214 6.91 -10.63 -2.24
CA ASP A 214 8.19 -10.23 -1.65
C ASP A 214 8.36 -8.71 -1.56
N THR A 215 7.78 -7.97 -2.49
CA THR A 215 7.76 -6.51 -2.53
C THR A 215 6.83 -5.92 -1.46
N TYR A 216 5.68 -6.57 -1.25
CA TYR A 216 4.59 -6.08 -0.40
C TYR A 216 4.47 -6.80 0.95
N ARG A 217 5.41 -7.69 1.27
CA ARG A 217 5.35 -8.56 2.45
C ARG A 217 5.00 -7.82 3.74
N ASN A 218 5.58 -6.63 3.93
CA ASN A 218 5.44 -5.84 5.16
C ASN A 218 4.04 -5.24 5.37
N ILE A 219 3.20 -5.18 4.34
CA ILE A 219 1.83 -4.63 4.47
C ILE A 219 0.78 -5.73 4.62
N PHE A 220 1.11 -7.00 4.36
CA PHE A 220 0.12 -8.08 4.35
C PHE A 220 -0.59 -8.27 5.69
N ALA A 221 0.09 -8.05 6.82
CA ALA A 221 -0.55 -8.10 8.12
C ALA A 221 -1.60 -6.99 8.29
N ALA A 222 -1.27 -5.75 7.91
CA ALA A 222 -2.21 -4.62 7.97
C ALA A 222 -3.40 -4.79 6.99
N VAL A 223 -3.14 -5.34 5.80
CA VAL A 223 -4.16 -5.70 4.82
C VAL A 223 -5.09 -6.78 5.38
N ALA A 224 -4.53 -7.84 5.98
CA ALA A 224 -5.30 -8.91 6.60
C ALA A 224 -6.18 -8.40 7.74
N ASP A 225 -5.61 -7.59 8.64
CA ASP A 225 -6.34 -6.99 9.75
C ASP A 225 -7.61 -6.26 9.27
N SER A 226 -7.45 -5.42 8.25
CA SER A 226 -8.55 -4.62 7.72
C SER A 226 -9.57 -5.48 6.95
N LEU A 227 -9.11 -6.30 6.00
CA LEU A 227 -10.00 -7.10 5.14
C LEU A 227 -10.77 -8.17 5.90
N ILE A 228 -10.14 -8.83 6.89
CA ILE A 228 -10.83 -9.84 7.70
C ILE A 228 -12.00 -9.21 8.45
N LEU A 229 -11.81 -8.01 9.01
CA LEU A 229 -12.87 -7.30 9.72
C LEU A 229 -13.99 -6.87 8.76
N THR A 230 -13.65 -6.36 7.58
CA THR A 230 -14.65 -5.96 6.57
C THR A 230 -15.46 -7.16 6.07
N VAL A 231 -14.80 -8.26 5.73
CA VAL A 231 -15.43 -9.51 5.27
C VAL A 231 -16.33 -10.13 6.34
N ALA A 232 -15.91 -10.07 7.61
CA ALA A 232 -16.73 -10.55 8.71
C ALA A 232 -18.04 -9.77 8.87
N ARG A 233 -18.03 -8.45 8.59
CA ARG A 233 -19.24 -7.62 8.60
C ARG A 233 -20.10 -7.87 7.36
N ALA A 234 -19.49 -7.97 6.19
CA ALA A 234 -20.20 -8.15 4.92
C ALA A 234 -20.79 -9.57 4.76
N GLY A 235 -20.21 -10.58 5.41
CA GLY A 235 -20.64 -11.98 5.29
C GLY A 235 -20.25 -12.67 3.99
N VAL A 236 -19.49 -12.00 3.11
CA VAL A 236 -19.03 -12.52 1.82
C VAL A 236 -17.52 -12.32 1.66
N GLY A 237 -16.85 -13.22 0.91
CA GLY A 237 -15.40 -13.13 0.66
C GLY A 237 -14.50 -13.93 1.61
N LYS A 238 -15.10 -14.67 2.57
CA LYS A 238 -14.38 -15.55 3.53
C LYS A 238 -13.34 -16.46 2.85
N ARG A 239 -13.75 -17.19 1.81
CA ARG A 239 -12.87 -18.16 1.12
C ARG A 239 -11.64 -17.49 0.52
N LYS A 240 -11.81 -16.30 -0.08
CA LYS A 240 -10.70 -15.54 -0.68
C LYS A 240 -9.69 -15.10 0.38
N CYS A 241 -10.18 -14.59 1.51
CA CYS A 241 -9.31 -14.24 2.64
C CYS A 241 -8.55 -15.45 3.19
N LEU A 242 -9.23 -16.59 3.37
CA LEU A 242 -8.59 -17.84 3.80
C LEU A 242 -7.46 -18.22 2.84
N THR A 243 -7.72 -18.25 1.53
CA THR A 243 -6.69 -18.59 0.54
C THR A 243 -5.48 -17.64 0.59
N ILE A 244 -5.71 -16.33 0.50
CA ILE A 244 -4.61 -15.34 0.44
C ILE A 244 -3.81 -15.34 1.74
N PHE A 245 -4.48 -15.15 2.88
CA PHE A 245 -3.78 -14.93 4.15
C PHE A 245 -3.24 -16.22 4.76
N TYR A 246 -3.87 -17.37 4.55
CA TYR A 246 -3.28 -18.64 4.98
C TYR A 246 -1.98 -18.93 4.23
N ASN A 247 -1.94 -18.68 2.92
CA ASN A 247 -0.74 -18.91 2.12
C ASN A 247 0.41 -17.97 2.53
N ARG A 248 0.11 -16.71 2.84
CA ARG A 248 1.13 -15.68 3.11
C ARG A 248 1.52 -15.53 4.58
N LEU A 249 0.53 -15.48 5.46
CA LEU A 249 0.73 -15.32 6.91
C LEU A 249 0.82 -16.68 7.63
N GLY A 250 0.27 -17.74 7.05
CA GLY A 250 0.23 -19.08 7.64
C GLY A 250 -0.95 -19.34 8.54
N ASP A 251 -0.87 -20.44 9.29
CA ASP A 251 -1.89 -20.81 10.27
C ASP A 251 -1.67 -20.06 11.60
N PRO A 252 -2.60 -19.20 12.04
CA PRO A 252 -2.50 -18.47 13.30
C PRO A 252 -2.69 -19.33 14.56
N ARG A 253 -2.99 -20.63 14.44
CA ARG A 253 -3.18 -21.54 15.59
C ARG A 253 -1.87 -22.12 16.11
N PHE A 254 -0.85 -22.20 15.27
CA PHE A 254 0.46 -22.74 15.65
C PHE A 254 1.42 -21.59 15.98
N GLY A 255 1.54 -21.30 17.29
CA GLY A 255 2.21 -20.12 17.83
C GLY A 255 3.75 -20.11 17.78
N ASN A 256 4.40 -21.06 17.11
CA ASN A 256 5.83 -21.29 17.34
C ASN A 256 6.76 -20.78 16.23
N GLY A 257 6.37 -19.80 15.41
CA GLY A 257 7.34 -19.23 14.45
C GLY A 257 6.88 -18.24 13.38
N ARG A 258 5.59 -17.85 13.32
CA ARG A 258 5.13 -16.86 12.33
C ARG A 258 4.79 -15.53 13.00
N PHE A 259 5.83 -14.70 13.18
CA PHE A 259 5.73 -13.33 13.71
C PHE A 259 4.70 -12.45 12.98
N ALA A 260 4.35 -12.78 11.73
CA ALA A 260 3.46 -11.97 10.89
C ALA A 260 2.03 -11.83 11.46
N TRP A 261 1.51 -12.81 12.21
CA TRP A 261 0.20 -12.70 12.85
C TRP A 261 0.21 -11.80 14.09
N ASN A 262 1.38 -11.47 14.66
CA ASN A 262 1.46 -10.57 15.82
C ASN A 262 1.10 -9.13 15.45
N GLU A 263 1.28 -8.76 14.19
CA GLU A 263 0.92 -7.45 13.64
C GLU A 263 -0.58 -7.36 13.27
N VAL A 264 -1.33 -8.47 13.37
CA VAL A 264 -2.78 -8.53 13.13
C VAL A 264 -3.52 -8.46 14.47
N SER A 265 -4.58 -7.64 14.55
CA SER A 265 -5.34 -7.46 15.78
C SER A 265 -5.87 -8.80 16.31
N ALA A 266 -5.95 -8.93 17.64
CA ALA A 266 -6.53 -10.13 18.27
C ALA A 266 -7.92 -10.44 17.72
N ARG A 267 -8.71 -9.39 17.43
CA ARG A 267 -10.06 -9.54 16.88
C ARG A 267 -10.06 -10.15 15.48
N ALA A 268 -9.24 -9.65 14.57
CA ALA A 268 -9.14 -10.21 13.21
C ALA A 268 -8.60 -11.65 13.27
N ARG A 269 -7.59 -11.91 14.10
CA ARG A 269 -7.07 -13.28 14.33
C ARG A 269 -8.13 -14.26 14.79
N GLU A 270 -8.92 -13.91 15.80
CA GLU A 270 -10.00 -14.77 16.29
C GLU A 270 -11.04 -15.09 15.20
N ILE A 271 -11.40 -14.09 14.38
CA ILE A 271 -12.34 -14.28 13.27
C ILE A 271 -11.75 -15.27 12.26
N PHE A 272 -10.48 -15.07 11.89
CA PHE A 272 -9.79 -15.94 10.93
C PHE A 272 -9.64 -17.37 11.45
N GLN A 273 -9.29 -17.55 12.73
CA GLN A 273 -9.21 -18.86 13.38
C GLN A 273 -10.58 -19.57 13.37
N ARG A 274 -11.68 -18.85 13.61
CA ARG A 274 -13.03 -19.41 13.50
C ARG A 274 -13.33 -19.86 12.07
N TRP A 275 -12.95 -19.05 11.09
CA TRP A 275 -13.11 -19.40 9.68
C TRP A 275 -12.37 -20.66 9.28
N LEU A 276 -11.15 -20.85 9.79
CA LEU A 276 -10.36 -22.07 9.61
C LEU A 276 -11.05 -23.28 10.25
N ALA A 277 -11.50 -23.17 11.51
CA ALA A 277 -12.18 -24.27 12.19
C ALA A 277 -13.47 -24.70 11.46
N GLU A 278 -14.24 -23.74 10.96
CA GLU A 278 -15.43 -24.02 10.14
C GLU A 278 -15.06 -24.71 8.82
N ASP A 279 -13.94 -24.35 8.19
CA ASP A 279 -13.50 -24.96 6.94
C ASP A 279 -12.95 -26.38 7.16
N ASP A 280 -12.20 -26.61 8.23
CA ASP A 280 -11.70 -27.93 8.63
C ASP A 280 -12.86 -28.89 8.91
N LEU A 281 -13.90 -28.45 9.64
CA LEU A 281 -15.11 -29.26 9.88
C LEU A 281 -15.84 -29.59 8.58
N ARG A 282 -15.95 -28.62 7.67
CA ARG A 282 -16.55 -28.83 6.34
C ARG A 282 -15.80 -29.91 5.57
N ILE A 283 -14.47 -29.82 5.49
CA ILE A 283 -13.61 -30.79 4.82
C ILE A 283 -13.73 -32.17 5.48
N PHE A 284 -13.71 -32.24 6.81
CA PHE A 284 -13.86 -33.48 7.56
C PHE A 284 -15.16 -34.22 7.20
N PHE A 285 -16.29 -33.52 7.20
CA PHE A 285 -17.58 -34.12 6.82
C PHE A 285 -17.66 -34.47 5.33
N GLU A 286 -17.04 -33.70 4.44
CA GLU A 286 -16.93 -34.04 3.01
C GLU A 286 -16.16 -35.36 2.82
N ILE A 287 -15.04 -35.56 3.54
CA ILE A 287 -14.25 -36.80 3.49
C ILE A 287 -15.06 -37.99 4.01
N ILE A 288 -15.77 -37.84 5.14
CA ILE A 288 -16.62 -38.92 5.69
C ILE A 288 -17.68 -39.32 4.65
N ARG A 289 -18.38 -38.36 4.05
CA ARG A 289 -19.38 -38.64 3.01
C ARG A 289 -18.75 -39.37 1.82
N GLY A 290 -17.65 -38.87 1.29
CA GLY A 290 -16.95 -39.49 0.16
C GLY A 290 -16.38 -40.89 0.46
N SER A 291 -16.09 -41.18 1.72
CA SER A 291 -15.61 -42.49 2.18
C SER A 291 -16.76 -43.47 2.47
N ALA A 292 -17.90 -42.98 2.96
CA ALA A 292 -19.10 -43.77 3.20
C ALA A 292 -19.75 -44.24 1.90
N VAL A 293 -19.83 -43.35 0.89
CA VAL A 293 -20.31 -43.68 -0.47
C VAL A 293 -19.42 -44.74 -1.12
N ARG A 294 -18.09 -44.61 -1.02
CA ARG A 294 -17.13 -45.61 -1.55
C ARG A 294 -17.19 -46.98 -0.87
N ARG A 295 -17.71 -47.06 0.36
CA ARG A 295 -17.83 -48.31 1.12
C ARG A 295 -19.23 -48.94 1.03
N GLY A 296 -20.14 -48.42 0.20
CA GLY A 296 -21.49 -48.95 0.01
C GLY A 296 -22.37 -48.94 1.27
N LYS A 297 -22.01 -48.18 2.31
CA LYS A 297 -22.72 -48.12 3.59
C LYS A 297 -23.34 -46.75 3.78
N LEU A 298 -24.62 -46.63 3.46
CA LEU A 298 -25.51 -45.63 4.06
C LEU A 298 -26.81 -46.34 4.44
N PRO A 299 -27.15 -46.46 5.74
CA PRO A 299 -28.53 -46.40 6.14
C PRO A 299 -29.00 -44.94 6.08
N VAL A 300 -30.21 -44.81 5.59
CA VAL A 300 -31.04 -43.62 5.50
C VAL A 300 -31.02 -42.80 6.81
N ALA A 301 -31.12 -41.47 6.66
CA ALA A 301 -31.38 -40.44 7.68
C ALA A 301 -30.18 -39.79 8.40
N LEU A 302 -29.46 -38.94 7.67
CA LEU A 302 -28.85 -37.74 8.27
C LEU A 302 -29.22 -36.53 7.41
N LYS A 303 -30.42 -35.98 7.65
CA LYS A 303 -30.82 -34.63 7.21
C LYS A 303 -29.86 -33.62 7.85
N THR A 304 -28.71 -33.41 7.21
CA THR A 304 -27.56 -32.66 7.75
C THR A 304 -27.67 -31.16 7.56
N SER A 305 -28.59 -30.67 6.71
CA SER A 305 -28.90 -29.23 6.60
C SER A 305 -29.33 -28.63 7.94
N ALA A 306 -30.03 -29.41 8.79
CA ALA A 306 -30.45 -28.99 10.12
C ALA A 306 -29.31 -29.01 11.15
N LEU A 307 -28.27 -29.82 10.97
CA LEU A 307 -27.15 -29.95 11.93
C LEU A 307 -26.09 -28.88 11.70
N THR A 308 -25.76 -28.56 10.44
CA THR A 308 -24.88 -27.44 10.12
C THR A 308 -25.54 -26.10 10.51
N ALA A 309 -26.85 -25.96 10.26
CA ALA A 309 -27.63 -24.80 10.71
C ALA A 309 -27.79 -24.75 12.24
N ARG A 310 -28.05 -25.88 12.94
CA ARG A 310 -28.15 -25.90 14.42
C ARG A 310 -26.82 -25.66 15.11
N CYS A 311 -25.69 -26.15 14.59
CA CYS A 311 -24.38 -25.85 15.18
C CYS A 311 -24.02 -24.37 15.00
N SER A 312 -24.30 -23.79 13.82
CA SER A 312 -24.10 -22.35 13.57
C SER A 312 -25.05 -21.47 14.41
N ALA A 313 -26.31 -21.88 14.57
CA ALA A 313 -27.34 -21.17 15.35
C ALA A 313 -27.16 -21.30 16.88
N ASN A 314 -26.77 -22.48 17.38
CA ASN A 314 -26.51 -22.66 18.82
C ASN A 314 -25.26 -21.89 19.26
N TRP A 315 -24.25 -21.76 18.40
CA TRP A 315 -23.05 -21.00 18.74
C TRP A 315 -23.30 -19.48 18.76
N THR A 316 -24.15 -18.96 17.87
CA THR A 316 -24.63 -17.57 17.93
C THR A 316 -25.53 -17.31 19.15
N ARG A 317 -26.40 -18.25 19.53
CA ARG A 317 -27.29 -18.13 20.71
C ARG A 317 -26.55 -18.16 22.05
N THR A 318 -25.53 -19.01 22.17
CA THR A 318 -24.72 -19.11 23.40
C THR A 318 -23.85 -17.86 23.61
N LYS A 319 -23.49 -17.15 22.53
CA LYS A 319 -22.85 -15.83 22.60
C LYS A 319 -23.83 -14.68 22.86
N ALA A 320 -25.01 -14.65 22.25
CA ALA A 320 -26.01 -13.62 22.56
C ALA A 320 -26.38 -13.61 24.06
N ALA A 321 -26.48 -14.79 24.69
CA ALA A 321 -26.75 -14.93 26.12
C ALA A 321 -25.59 -14.48 27.02
N SER A 322 -24.33 -14.57 26.57
CA SER A 322 -23.16 -14.08 27.31
C SER A 322 -22.92 -12.57 27.09
N PHE A 323 -23.28 -12.03 25.92
CA PHE A 323 -23.26 -10.59 25.65
C PHE A 323 -24.39 -9.83 26.36
N SER A 324 -25.58 -10.43 26.52
CA SER A 324 -26.67 -9.85 27.33
C SER A 324 -26.31 -9.75 28.82
N LYS A 325 -25.56 -10.72 29.36
CA LYS A 325 -25.07 -10.66 30.74
C LYS A 325 -23.97 -9.61 30.96
N SER A 326 -23.11 -9.35 29.96
CA SER A 326 -22.11 -8.28 30.05
C SER A 326 -22.69 -6.88 29.82
N ALA A 327 -23.76 -6.74 29.03
CA ALA A 327 -24.46 -5.46 28.85
C ALA A 327 -25.34 -5.09 30.06
N ALA A 328 -25.89 -6.07 30.77
CA ALA A 328 -26.67 -5.83 32.00
C ALA A 328 -25.81 -5.39 33.21
N LEU A 329 -24.47 -5.56 33.13
CA LEU A 329 -23.51 -5.06 34.12
C LEU A 329 -23.05 -3.61 33.85
N PHE A 330 -23.49 -3.00 32.74
CA PHE A 330 -23.24 -1.60 32.40
C PHE A 330 -24.56 -0.90 32.07
N SER A 331 -25.40 -0.72 33.09
CA SER A 331 -26.53 0.22 33.03
C SER A 331 -26.26 1.34 34.04
N PRO A 332 -26.06 2.61 33.61
CA PRO A 332 -25.81 3.73 34.51
C PRO A 332 -27.13 4.22 35.08
N ASN A 333 -27.60 3.60 36.16
CA ASN A 333 -28.59 4.22 37.05
C ASN A 333 -27.84 5.03 38.10
N GLY A 334 -27.97 6.36 38.03
CA GLY A 334 -27.40 7.25 39.02
C GLY A 334 -27.50 8.74 38.69
N ALA A 335 -28.60 9.19 38.10
CA ALA A 335 -28.98 10.60 38.22
C ALA A 335 -29.44 10.82 39.68
N THR A 336 -28.68 11.60 40.46
CA THR A 336 -29.18 12.19 41.70
C THR A 336 -28.80 13.67 41.72
N THR A 337 -29.81 14.49 41.45
CA THR A 337 -29.90 15.91 41.79
C THR A 337 -30.10 16.12 43.30
N ALA A 338 -29.76 17.34 43.74
CA ALA A 338 -30.07 18.02 45.01
C ALA A 338 -29.11 17.68 46.17
N ARG A 339 -28.56 18.64 46.93
CA ARG A 339 -29.01 20.02 47.24
C ARG A 339 -27.81 20.88 47.64
#